data_AF-S2JQ34-F1
#
_entry.id   AF-S2JQ34-F1
#
_cell.length_a   1.000
_cell.length_b   1.000
_cell.length_c   1.000
_cell.angle_alpha   90.00
_cell.angle_beta   90.00
_cell.angle_gamma   90.00
#
_symmetry.space_group_name_H-M   'P 1'
#
loop_
_entity.id
_entity.type
_entity.pdbx_description
1 polymer ?
#
loop_
_entity_poly.entity_id
_entity_poly.type
_entity_poly.pdbx_seq_one_letter_code
_entity_poly.pdbx_strand_id
1 'polypeptide(L)'
;MTAKKKHVAKPVLTFTYPCYICGNILVKARQVINHLEAIHGYKLPVRAVGHKRPQDPQYDYNNDPQSKDDYDVSHYACASCWFHCPEAGLKELSDHVNATHHPENVDPVKNNDGKIKGGEVTDIDKNESLNQEREKARKAEGREGDQESEEDSEAPDDGGEDQIMAETDDKKEGSKDIGDIYQKLNELVDMFQRMLKGKDDKA
;
A
#
# COMPACT_ATOMS: atom_id res chain seq x y z
N MET A 1 26.33 46.33 -5.56
CA MET A 1 24.88 45.98 -5.62
C MET A 1 24.77 44.52 -6.00
N THR A 2 24.89 43.61 -5.04
CA THR A 2 24.74 42.17 -5.28
C THR A 2 23.25 41.84 -5.39
N ALA A 3 22.80 41.53 -6.60
CA ALA A 3 21.44 41.08 -6.84
C ALA A 3 21.18 39.80 -6.02
N LYS A 4 20.32 39.89 -5.01
CA LYS A 4 19.79 38.72 -4.31
C LYS A 4 19.01 37.90 -5.35
N LYS A 5 19.57 36.77 -5.79
CA LYS A 5 18.81 35.78 -6.55
C LYS A 5 17.61 35.38 -5.69
N LYS A 6 16.39 35.71 -6.14
CA LYS A 6 15.16 35.11 -5.59
C LYS A 6 15.33 33.60 -5.77
N HIS A 7 15.50 32.88 -4.67
CA HIS A 7 15.34 31.43 -4.68
C HIS A 7 13.89 31.16 -5.06
N VAL A 8 13.67 30.66 -6.28
CA VAL A 8 12.40 30.06 -6.66
C VAL A 8 12.30 28.80 -5.80
N ALA A 9 11.24 28.68 -5.01
CA ALA A 9 10.98 27.48 -4.23
C ALA A 9 10.86 26.29 -5.20
N LYS A 10 11.48 25.16 -4.85
CA LYS A 10 11.35 23.95 -5.65
C LYS A 10 9.96 23.36 -5.45
N PRO A 11 9.35 22.77 -6.49
CA PRO A 11 8.12 22.01 -6.32
C PRO A 11 8.34 20.79 -5.42
N VAL A 12 7.36 20.53 -4.56
CA VAL A 12 7.30 19.36 -3.70
C VAL A 12 6.72 18.19 -4.48
N LEU A 13 7.50 17.11 -4.61
CA LEU A 13 7.14 15.91 -5.34
C LEU A 13 6.78 14.78 -4.39
N THR A 14 5.64 14.13 -4.65
CA THR A 14 5.29 12.85 -4.03
C THR A 14 5.31 11.69 -5.03
N PHE A 15 5.31 10.48 -4.50
CA PHE A 15 5.39 9.25 -5.30
C PHE A 15 4.19 8.36 -5.04
N THR A 16 3.56 7.94 -6.13
CA THR A 16 2.57 6.87 -6.14
C THR A 16 3.18 5.62 -6.79
N TYR A 17 2.73 4.44 -6.37
CA TYR A 17 3.33 3.18 -6.81
C TYR A 17 2.29 2.34 -7.57
N PRO A 18 2.10 2.57 -8.88
CA PRO A 18 1.21 1.74 -9.68
C PRO A 18 1.83 0.38 -9.98
N CYS A 19 0.97 -0.64 -10.08
CA CYS A 19 1.30 -1.87 -10.78
C CYS A 19 1.48 -1.56 -12.27
N TYR A 20 2.67 -1.79 -12.82
CA TYR A 20 2.93 -1.53 -14.24
C TYR A 20 2.13 -2.45 -15.19
N ILE A 21 1.58 -3.56 -14.66
CA ILE A 21 0.76 -4.51 -15.41
C ILE A 21 -0.71 -4.09 -15.46
N CYS A 22 -1.34 -3.90 -14.29
CA CYS A 22 -2.78 -3.66 -14.18
C CYS A 22 -3.17 -2.26 -13.73
N GLY A 23 -2.21 -1.37 -13.49
CA GLY A 23 -2.47 0.04 -13.19
C GLY A 23 -2.96 0.33 -11.77
N ASN A 24 -3.28 -0.68 -10.97
CA ASN A 24 -3.69 -0.50 -9.56
C ASN A 24 -2.62 0.28 -8.80
N ILE A 25 -3.01 1.36 -8.13
CA ILE A 25 -2.09 2.23 -7.40
C ILE A 25 -2.04 1.79 -5.94
N LEU A 26 -0.85 1.42 -5.49
CA LEU A 26 -0.59 1.00 -4.12
C LEU A 26 0.16 2.09 -3.35
N VAL A 27 0.00 2.08 -2.03
CA VAL A 27 0.53 3.14 -1.15
C VAL A 27 2.06 3.03 -0.99
N LYS A 28 2.58 1.80 -0.91
CA LYS A 28 3.99 1.53 -0.62
C LYS A 28 4.62 0.68 -1.71
N ALA A 29 5.89 0.92 -2.04
CA ALA A 29 6.68 0.12 -2.99
C ALA A 29 6.60 -1.40 -2.73
N ARG A 30 6.68 -1.80 -1.45
CA ARG A 30 6.60 -3.22 -1.06
C ARG A 30 5.25 -3.85 -1.42
N GLN A 31 4.16 -3.09 -1.36
CA GLN A 31 2.84 -3.59 -1.73
C GLN A 31 2.78 -3.89 -3.24
N VAL A 32 3.40 -3.07 -4.09
CA VAL A 32 3.50 -3.38 -5.53
C VAL A 32 4.26 -4.67 -5.78
N ILE A 33 5.39 -4.88 -5.10
CA ILE A 33 6.19 -6.10 -5.26
C ILE A 33 5.35 -7.33 -4.89
N ASN A 34 4.66 -7.28 -3.74
CA ASN A 34 3.78 -8.35 -3.31
C ASN A 34 2.59 -8.56 -4.27
N HIS A 35 2.01 -7.49 -4.79
CA HIS A 35 0.92 -7.53 -5.77
C HIS A 35 1.35 -8.21 -7.07
N LEU A 36 2.53 -7.86 -7.58
CA LEU A 36 3.08 -8.46 -8.80
C LEU A 36 3.27 -9.97 -8.67
N GLU A 37 3.80 -10.41 -7.53
CA GLU A 37 4.03 -11.83 -7.27
C GLU A 37 2.70 -12.58 -7.05
N ALA A 38 1.80 -12.02 -6.23
CA ALA A 38 0.55 -12.67 -5.87
C ALA A 38 -0.45 -12.72 -7.04
N ILE A 39 -0.60 -11.61 -7.77
CA ILE A 39 -1.65 -11.42 -8.78
C ILE A 39 -1.15 -11.74 -10.19
N HIS A 40 0.09 -11.36 -10.51
CA HIS A 40 0.63 -11.50 -11.86
C HIS A 40 1.73 -12.56 -11.97
N GLY A 41 2.09 -13.23 -10.89
CA GLY A 41 3.09 -14.30 -10.93
C GLY A 41 4.49 -13.83 -11.33
N TYR A 42 4.79 -12.54 -11.17
CA TYR A 42 6.11 -11.99 -11.46
C TYR A 42 6.82 -11.56 -10.19
N LYS A 43 8.07 -11.98 -10.06
CA LYS A 43 8.94 -11.57 -8.99
C LYS A 43 9.83 -10.44 -9.46
N LEU A 44 9.80 -9.35 -8.70
CA LEU A 44 10.57 -8.12 -8.98
C LEU A 44 11.64 -7.93 -7.90
N PRO A 45 12.88 -7.51 -8.25
CA PRO A 45 13.91 -7.28 -7.25
C PRO A 45 13.50 -6.20 -6.25
N VAL A 46 13.77 -6.43 -4.97
CA VAL A 46 13.54 -5.44 -3.92
C VAL A 46 14.69 -4.44 -3.89
N ARG A 47 14.37 -3.16 -3.66
CA ARG A 47 15.40 -2.13 -3.48
C ARG A 47 16.26 -2.43 -2.25
N ALA A 48 17.58 -2.25 -2.38
CA ALA A 48 18.50 -2.41 -1.27
C ALA A 48 18.14 -1.48 -0.09
N VAL A 49 18.06 -2.06 1.10
CA VAL A 49 17.76 -1.32 2.34
C VAL A 49 18.99 -0.50 2.75
N GLY A 50 18.78 0.67 3.36
CA GLY A 50 19.86 1.53 3.88
C GLY A 50 20.40 2.57 2.89
N HIS A 51 20.03 2.49 1.61
CA HIS A 51 20.36 3.54 0.65
C HIS A 51 19.27 4.61 0.62
N LYS A 52 19.68 5.88 0.69
CA LYS A 52 18.79 7.02 0.52
C LYS A 52 18.54 7.29 -0.98
N ARG A 53 17.38 7.85 -1.28
CA ARG A 53 17.08 8.39 -2.61
C ARG A 53 18.12 9.46 -2.96
N PRO A 54 18.71 9.44 -4.18
CA PRO A 54 19.51 10.55 -4.68
C PRO A 54 18.71 11.86 -4.62
N GLN A 55 19.39 12.97 -4.31
CA GLN A 55 18.75 14.28 -4.32
C GLN A 55 18.58 14.77 -5.76
N ASP A 56 17.43 15.35 -6.08
CA ASP A 56 17.16 15.97 -7.37
C ASP A 56 17.22 17.51 -7.23
N PRO A 57 17.99 18.22 -8.07
CA PRO A 57 18.01 19.68 -8.09
C PRO A 57 16.63 20.30 -8.37
N GLN A 58 15.72 19.60 -9.05
CA GLN A 58 14.44 20.12 -9.52
C GLN A 58 13.31 20.00 -8.50
N TYR A 59 13.41 19.08 -7.53
CA TYR A 59 12.31 18.77 -6.61
C TYR A 59 12.77 18.72 -5.15
N ASP A 60 11.84 18.95 -4.24
CA ASP A 60 11.92 18.50 -2.86
C ASP A 60 10.96 17.32 -2.66
N TYR A 61 11.36 16.28 -1.91
CA TYR A 61 10.55 15.06 -1.81
C TYR A 61 9.66 15.04 -0.56
N ASN A 62 8.36 14.78 -0.76
CA ASN A 62 7.44 14.43 0.31
C ASN A 62 7.04 12.95 0.20
N ASN A 63 7.52 12.15 1.16
CA ASN A 63 7.28 10.70 1.17
C ASN A 63 6.02 10.29 1.95
N ASP A 64 5.40 11.21 2.71
CA ASP A 64 4.22 10.90 3.53
C ASP A 64 3.18 12.05 3.46
N PRO A 65 2.64 12.34 2.24
CA PRO A 65 1.60 13.34 2.09
C PRO A 65 0.31 12.86 2.80
N GLN A 66 -0.20 13.68 3.71
CA GLN A 66 -1.48 13.46 4.37
C GLN A 66 -2.65 13.91 3.50
N SER A 67 -2.45 15.03 2.78
CA SER A 67 -3.42 15.71 1.93
C SER A 67 -2.90 15.93 0.50
N LYS A 68 -3.75 16.43 -0.41
CA LYS A 68 -3.33 16.85 -1.75
C LYS A 68 -2.59 18.19 -1.74
N ASP A 69 -2.73 18.98 -0.68
CA ASP A 69 -2.09 20.29 -0.56
C ASP A 69 -0.64 20.16 -0.06
N ASP A 70 -0.21 18.96 0.32
CA ASP A 70 1.14 18.67 0.84
C ASP A 70 2.19 18.46 -0.27
N TYR A 71 1.78 18.49 -1.54
CA TYR A 71 2.67 18.33 -2.68
C TYR A 71 2.17 19.10 -3.91
N ASP A 72 3.10 19.54 -4.76
CA ASP A 72 2.79 20.25 -6.00
C ASP A 72 2.65 19.28 -7.17
N VAL A 73 3.41 18.18 -7.16
CA VAL A 73 3.48 17.20 -8.24
C VAL A 73 3.43 15.79 -7.67
N SER A 74 2.77 14.88 -8.37
CA SER A 74 2.81 13.43 -8.10
C SER A 74 3.45 12.73 -9.30
N HIS A 75 4.34 11.78 -9.05
CA HIS A 75 4.96 10.93 -10.06
C HIS A 75 4.72 9.46 -9.74
N TYR A 76 4.65 8.64 -10.79
CA TYR A 76 4.77 7.20 -10.66
C TYR A 76 6.20 6.81 -10.36
N ALA A 77 6.40 5.96 -9.36
CA ALA A 77 7.71 5.48 -8.95
C ALA A 77 7.87 3.97 -9.16
N CYS A 78 9.05 3.57 -9.59
CA CYS A 78 9.44 2.18 -9.64
C CYS A 78 9.59 1.62 -8.21
N ALA A 79 9.02 0.44 -7.97
CA ALA A 79 9.13 -0.23 -6.67
C ALA A 79 10.54 -0.76 -6.38
N SER A 80 11.36 -0.99 -7.43
CA SER A 80 12.66 -1.65 -7.33
C SER A 80 13.85 -0.70 -7.35
N CYS A 81 13.74 0.47 -7.97
CA CYS A 81 14.81 1.46 -8.03
C CYS A 81 14.25 2.88 -7.93
N TRP A 82 15.12 3.88 -7.94
CA TRP A 82 14.73 5.30 -7.75
C TRP A 82 14.12 5.97 -8.99
N PHE A 83 13.92 5.22 -10.08
CA PHE A 83 13.26 5.74 -11.27
C PHE A 83 11.83 6.21 -10.95
N HIS A 84 11.44 7.32 -11.58
CA HIS A 84 10.09 7.84 -11.56
C HIS A 84 9.76 8.59 -12.85
N CYS A 85 8.48 8.67 -13.18
CA CYS A 85 7.95 9.38 -14.34
C CYS A 85 6.64 10.10 -13.99
N PRO A 86 6.18 11.08 -14.80
CA PRO A 86 4.86 11.70 -14.62
C PRO A 86 3.71 10.68 -14.57
N GLU A 87 2.56 11.03 -14.00
CA GLU A 87 1.40 10.11 -13.86
C GLU A 87 0.75 9.68 -15.19
N ALA A 88 1.05 10.39 -16.29
CA ALA A 88 0.69 9.93 -17.63
C ALA A 88 1.63 8.79 -18.13
N GLY A 89 2.76 8.59 -17.45
CA GLY A 89 3.87 7.72 -17.87
C GLY A 89 3.76 6.26 -17.46
N LEU A 90 2.55 5.68 -17.33
CA LEU A 90 2.43 4.25 -16.95
C LEU A 90 3.16 3.32 -17.94
N LYS A 91 3.08 3.65 -19.24
CA LYS A 91 3.83 2.93 -20.27
C LYS A 91 5.34 3.09 -20.09
N GLU A 92 5.82 4.29 -19.77
CA GLU A 92 7.23 4.57 -19.52
C GLU A 92 7.74 3.77 -18.31
N LEU A 93 6.94 3.69 -17.24
CA LEU A 93 7.23 2.85 -16.09
C LEU A 93 7.29 1.37 -16.46
N SER A 94 6.33 0.88 -17.25
CA SER A 94 6.31 -0.50 -17.75
C SER A 94 7.56 -0.82 -18.56
N ASP A 95 7.90 0.04 -19.53
CA ASP A 95 9.09 -0.11 -20.35
C ASP A 95 10.37 -0.14 -19.47
N HIS A 96 10.46 0.78 -18.51
CA HIS A 96 11.58 0.84 -17.55
C HIS A 96 11.71 -0.46 -16.74
N VAL A 97 10.62 -0.95 -16.15
CA VAL A 97 10.64 -2.15 -15.30
C VAL A 97 11.07 -3.36 -16.11
N ASN A 98 10.49 -3.54 -17.29
CA ASN A 98 10.80 -4.68 -18.16
C ASN A 98 12.26 -4.65 -18.68
N ALA A 99 12.78 -3.46 -19.01
CA ALA A 99 14.12 -3.29 -19.56
C ALA A 99 15.22 -3.29 -18.49
N THR A 100 14.94 -2.81 -17.27
CA THR A 100 15.97 -2.61 -16.23
C THR A 100 15.98 -3.72 -15.19
N HIS A 101 14.80 -4.25 -14.85
CA HIS A 101 14.66 -5.16 -13.72
C HIS A 101 14.37 -6.60 -14.11
N HIS A 102 14.03 -6.85 -15.38
CA HIS A 102 13.77 -8.18 -15.94
C HIS A 102 12.97 -9.08 -14.99
N PRO A 103 11.68 -8.76 -14.74
CA PRO A 103 10.85 -9.49 -13.78
C PRO A 103 10.86 -11.00 -14.08
N GLU A 104 11.08 -11.81 -13.04
CA GLU A 104 11.15 -13.26 -13.16
C GLU A 104 9.73 -13.84 -13.14
N ASN A 105 9.39 -14.68 -14.12
CA ASN A 105 8.12 -15.39 -14.13
C ASN A 105 8.19 -16.58 -13.16
N VAL A 106 7.56 -16.43 -11.99
CA VAL A 106 7.54 -17.44 -10.93
C VAL A 106 6.24 -18.25 -10.88
N ASP A 107 5.19 -17.76 -11.52
CA ASP A 107 3.89 -18.44 -11.61
C ASP A 107 3.26 -18.23 -13.00
N PRO A 108 3.60 -19.09 -13.99
CA PRO A 108 3.15 -18.95 -15.38
C PRO A 108 1.62 -18.98 -15.55
N VAL A 109 0.91 -19.62 -14.61
CA VAL A 109 -0.56 -19.73 -14.63
C VAL A 109 -1.22 -18.35 -14.52
N LYS A 110 -0.54 -17.38 -13.89
CA LYS A 110 -1.05 -16.03 -13.66
C LYS A 110 -0.72 -15.02 -14.74
N ASN A 111 0.14 -15.36 -15.72
CA ASN A 111 0.65 -14.39 -16.70
C ASN A 111 0.71 -14.89 -18.15
N ASN A 112 -0.12 -15.88 -18.48
CA ASN A 112 -0.21 -16.44 -19.83
C ASN A 112 1.19 -16.85 -20.36
N ASP A 113 1.96 -17.56 -19.54
CA ASP A 113 3.32 -18.00 -19.85
C ASP A 113 4.29 -16.84 -20.17
N GLY A 114 4.18 -15.73 -19.45
CA GLY A 114 5.08 -14.59 -19.57
C GLY A 114 4.72 -13.59 -20.68
N LYS A 115 3.52 -13.67 -21.25
CA LYS A 115 3.08 -12.78 -22.34
C LYS A 115 2.63 -11.41 -21.86
N ILE A 116 2.18 -11.30 -20.60
CA ILE A 116 1.69 -10.04 -20.03
C ILE A 116 2.89 -9.22 -19.56
N LYS A 117 3.11 -8.07 -20.18
CA LYS A 117 4.21 -7.13 -19.82
C LYS A 117 3.75 -5.77 -19.31
N GLY A 118 2.46 -5.45 -19.40
CA GLY A 118 1.88 -4.22 -18.86
C GLY A 118 2.05 -2.98 -19.73
N GLY A 119 1.54 -1.84 -19.24
CA GLY A 119 1.64 -0.53 -19.90
C GLY A 119 0.45 -0.11 -20.76
N GLU A 120 -0.65 -0.87 -20.77
CA GLU A 120 -1.83 -0.63 -21.61
C GLU A 120 -3.06 -0.07 -20.86
N VAL A 121 -2.95 0.12 -19.54
CA VAL A 121 -4.07 0.54 -18.69
C VAL A 121 -4.36 2.02 -18.93
N THR A 122 -5.59 2.33 -19.34
CA THR A 122 -6.04 3.69 -19.66
C THR A 122 -6.44 4.45 -18.39
N ASP A 123 -6.45 5.78 -18.45
CA ASP A 123 -6.73 6.65 -17.29
C ASP A 123 -8.14 6.45 -16.67
N ILE A 124 -9.05 5.80 -17.40
CA ILE A 124 -10.43 5.53 -16.97
C ILE A 124 -10.47 4.48 -15.85
N ASP A 125 -9.56 3.49 -15.85
CA ASP A 125 -9.49 2.45 -14.83
C ASP A 125 -8.90 2.97 -13.49
N LYS A 126 -8.29 4.15 -13.50
CA LYS A 126 -7.57 4.70 -12.34
C LYS A 126 -8.53 5.27 -11.29
N ASN A 127 -9.57 6.02 -11.69
CA ASN A 127 -10.28 6.90 -10.75
C ASN A 127 -11.26 6.18 -9.79
N GLU A 128 -11.89 5.09 -10.21
CA GLU A 128 -12.86 4.35 -9.35
C GLU A 128 -12.16 3.41 -8.34
N SER A 129 -11.02 2.82 -8.71
CA SER A 129 -10.26 1.93 -7.83
C SER A 129 -9.46 2.71 -6.77
N LEU A 130 -8.97 3.90 -7.13
CA LEU A 130 -8.06 4.73 -6.34
C LEU A 130 -8.60 5.20 -4.98
N ASN A 131 -9.82 5.74 -4.94
CA ASN A 131 -10.38 6.26 -3.69
C ASN A 131 -10.82 5.13 -2.76
N GLN A 132 -11.27 4.00 -3.30
CA GLN A 132 -11.73 2.88 -2.47
C GLN A 132 -10.57 2.11 -1.83
N GLU A 133 -9.45 1.88 -2.54
CA GLU A 133 -8.33 1.13 -1.97
C GLU A 133 -7.49 1.96 -0.99
N ARG A 134 -7.32 3.27 -1.22
CA ARG A 134 -6.64 4.16 -0.27
C ARG A 134 -7.41 4.29 1.05
N GLU A 135 -8.73 4.44 1.00
CA GLU A 135 -9.59 4.47 2.19
C GLU A 135 -9.60 3.11 2.91
N LYS A 136 -9.70 1.99 2.17
CA LYS A 136 -9.61 0.64 2.76
C LYS A 136 -8.26 0.37 3.41
N ALA A 137 -7.15 0.82 2.81
CA ALA A 137 -5.80 0.66 3.37
C ALA A 137 -5.61 1.52 4.64
N ARG A 138 -6.11 2.76 4.66
CA ARG A 138 -6.10 3.61 5.86
C ARG A 138 -6.93 2.99 6.99
N LYS A 139 -8.10 2.42 6.67
CA LYS A 139 -8.97 1.73 7.62
C LYS A 139 -8.35 0.43 8.17
N ALA A 140 -7.59 -0.30 7.35
CA ALA A 140 -6.87 -1.51 7.78
C ALA A 140 -5.64 -1.22 8.65
N GLU A 141 -5.02 -0.04 8.53
CA GLU A 141 -3.89 0.40 9.37
C GLU A 141 -4.34 1.09 10.69
N GLY A 142 -5.64 1.09 11.03
CA GLY A 142 -6.15 1.53 12.33
C GLY A 142 -6.03 3.04 12.59
N ARG A 143 -5.96 3.86 11.54
CA ARG A 143 -5.88 5.32 11.67
C ARG A 143 -7.28 5.91 11.50
N GLU A 144 -8.04 5.91 12.58
CA GLU A 144 -9.31 6.66 12.67
C GLU A 144 -8.98 8.15 12.56
N GLY A 145 -9.35 8.75 11.43
CA GLY A 145 -9.43 10.20 11.32
C GLY A 145 -10.77 10.61 11.90
N ASP A 146 -10.75 11.39 12.99
CA ASP A 146 -11.89 12.17 13.44
C ASP A 146 -12.42 12.99 12.26
N GLN A 147 -13.55 12.57 11.72
CA GLN A 147 -14.40 13.43 10.91
C GLN A 147 -15.39 14.10 11.88
N GLU A 148 -14.97 15.24 12.42
CA GLU A 148 -15.91 16.26 12.89
C GLU A 148 -16.67 16.75 11.66
N SER A 149 -17.86 16.20 11.42
CA SER A 149 -18.88 16.82 10.60
C SER A 149 -19.79 17.63 11.53
N GLU A 150 -19.46 18.90 11.71
CA GLU A 150 -20.48 19.91 11.97
C GLU A 150 -21.30 20.05 10.67
N GLU A 151 -22.59 19.69 10.71
CA GLU A 151 -23.60 20.46 9.99
C GLU A 151 -24.97 20.28 10.63
N ASP A 152 -25.39 21.43 11.14
CA ASP A 152 -26.64 21.85 11.73
C ASP A 152 -27.82 21.75 10.75
N SER A 153 -28.92 21.09 11.14
CA SER A 153 -30.26 21.44 10.65
C SER A 153 -31.35 20.87 11.58
N GLU A 154 -32.15 21.79 12.10
CA GLU A 154 -33.24 21.61 13.06
C GLU A 154 -34.51 20.94 12.49
N ALA A 155 -35.23 20.25 13.40
CA ALA A 155 -36.70 20.07 13.53
C ALA A 155 -37.43 18.97 12.71
N PRO A 156 -38.71 18.63 13.03
CA PRO A 156 -39.22 18.00 14.27
C PRO A 156 -40.20 16.81 14.04
N ASP A 157 -40.53 16.08 15.12
CA ASP A 157 -41.80 15.40 15.50
C ASP A 157 -42.65 14.63 14.44
N ASP A 158 -42.82 13.30 14.61
CA ASP A 158 -44.10 12.57 14.50
C ASP A 158 -43.92 11.09 14.89
N GLY A 159 -44.94 10.51 15.54
CA GLY A 159 -44.93 9.25 16.25
C GLY A 159 -45.09 7.98 15.41
N GLY A 160 -45.25 6.85 16.13
CA GLY A 160 -45.56 5.56 15.50
C GLY A 160 -45.08 4.37 16.31
N GLU A 161 -45.95 3.88 17.19
CA GLU A 161 -45.91 2.54 17.77
C GLU A 161 -45.99 1.51 16.63
N ASP A 162 -45.13 0.49 16.58
CA ASP A 162 -45.51 -0.92 16.81
C ASP A 162 -44.39 -1.94 16.45
N GLN A 163 -44.47 -3.04 17.18
CA GLN A 163 -43.81 -4.35 17.16
C GLN A 163 -43.13 -4.85 15.86
N ILE A 164 -42.08 -5.69 16.01
CA ILE A 164 -42.05 -7.13 15.61
C ILE A 164 -40.73 -7.77 16.09
N MET A 165 -40.87 -8.85 16.85
CA MET A 165 -39.82 -9.82 17.19
C MET A 165 -39.51 -10.70 15.97
N ALA A 166 -38.24 -10.85 15.62
CA ALA A 166 -37.79 -11.92 14.74
C ALA A 166 -36.42 -12.45 15.21
N GLU A 167 -36.45 -13.61 15.85
CA GLU A 167 -35.30 -14.48 16.05
C GLU A 167 -34.73 -14.88 14.68
N THR A 168 -33.41 -14.72 14.50
CA THR A 168 -32.64 -15.55 13.59
C THR A 168 -31.32 -15.91 14.25
N ASP A 169 -31.24 -17.16 14.69
CA ASP A 169 -30.00 -17.89 14.89
C ASP A 169 -29.26 -17.97 13.55
N ASP A 170 -28.05 -17.40 13.47
CA ASP A 170 -27.06 -17.89 12.53
C ASP A 170 -25.64 -17.82 13.12
N LYS A 171 -25.01 -19.00 13.10
CA LYS A 171 -23.76 -19.35 13.76
C LYS A 171 -22.59 -18.50 13.23
N LYS A 172 -22.03 -17.67 14.11
CA LYS A 172 -20.74 -17.02 13.88
C LYS A 172 -19.61 -17.98 14.29
N GLU A 173 -19.15 -18.78 13.34
CA GLU A 173 -17.92 -19.56 13.48
C GLU A 173 -16.71 -18.65 13.70
N GLY A 174 -15.96 -18.93 14.76
CA GLY A 174 -14.51 -18.86 14.70
C GLY A 174 -13.82 -17.51 14.91
N SER A 175 -14.29 -16.68 15.83
CA SER A 175 -13.40 -15.69 16.47
C SER A 175 -12.38 -16.47 17.31
N LYS A 176 -11.20 -16.76 16.74
CA LYS A 176 -10.06 -17.29 17.51
C LYS A 176 -9.72 -16.26 18.57
N ASP A 177 -10.10 -16.59 19.80
CA ASP A 177 -9.89 -15.78 20.98
C ASP A 177 -8.42 -15.38 21.07
N ILE A 178 -8.16 -14.08 21.12
CA ILE A 178 -6.80 -13.52 21.21
C ILE A 178 -6.06 -14.12 22.42
N GLY A 179 -6.79 -14.47 23.48
CA GLY A 179 -6.25 -15.18 24.64
C GLY A 179 -5.61 -16.53 24.28
N ASP A 180 -6.19 -17.27 23.33
CA ASP A 180 -5.72 -18.58 22.88
C ASP A 180 -4.41 -18.48 22.07
N ILE A 181 -4.20 -17.34 21.40
CA ILE A 181 -2.94 -17.03 20.69
C ILE A 181 -1.82 -16.74 21.69
N TYR A 182 -2.10 -15.93 22.72
CA TYR A 182 -1.11 -15.63 23.76
C TYR A 182 -0.73 -16.87 24.59
N GLN A 183 -1.69 -17.76 24.84
CA GLN A 183 -1.42 -19.02 25.53
C GLN A 183 -0.48 -19.93 24.73
N LYS A 184 -0.73 -20.08 23.42
CA LYS A 184 0.14 -20.86 22.51
C LYS A 184 1.54 -20.27 22.37
N LEU A 185 1.67 -18.94 22.38
CA LEU A 185 2.97 -18.25 22.38
C LEU A 185 3.77 -18.57 23.66
N ASN A 186 3.12 -18.55 24.82
CA ASN A 186 3.77 -18.89 26.08
C ASN A 186 4.20 -20.36 26.13
N GLU A 187 3.38 -21.29 25.63
CA GLU A 187 3.73 -22.71 25.55
C GLU A 187 4.95 -22.96 24.63
N LEU A 188 5.03 -22.24 23.50
CA LEU A 188 6.19 -22.29 22.60
C LEU A 188 7.47 -21.77 23.26
N VAL A 189 7.38 -20.68 24.01
CA VAL A 189 8.52 -20.10 24.75
C VAL A 189 9.02 -21.08 25.82
N ASP A 190 8.12 -21.69 26.58
CA ASP A 190 8.46 -22.70 27.59
C ASP A 190 9.12 -23.95 26.98
N MET A 191 8.62 -24.40 25.83
CA MET A 191 9.20 -25.54 25.11
C MET A 191 10.62 -25.21 24.61
N PHE A 192 10.85 -23.99 24.12
CA PHE A 192 12.17 -23.53 23.70
C PHE A 192 13.15 -23.43 24.87
N GLN A 193 12.71 -22.90 26.02
CA GLN A 193 13.55 -22.82 27.22
C GLN A 193 13.92 -24.19 27.77
N ARG A 194 13.01 -25.18 27.71
CA ARG A 194 13.32 -26.58 28.07
C ARG A 194 14.33 -27.22 27.12
N MET A 195 14.24 -26.97 25.82
CA MET A 195 15.22 -27.46 24.86
C MET A 195 16.62 -26.85 25.04
N LEU A 196 16.69 -25.57 25.44
CA LEU A 196 17.96 -24.91 25.72
C LEU A 196 18.57 -25.39 27.04
N LYS A 197 17.78 -25.58 28.10
CA LYS A 197 18.26 -26.08 29.39
C LYS A 197 18.62 -27.57 29.39
N GLY A 198 18.04 -28.37 28.50
CA GLY A 198 18.29 -29.81 28.43
C GLY A 198 19.58 -30.23 27.72
N LYS A 199 20.39 -29.28 27.24
CA LYS A 199 21.64 -29.56 26.51
C LYS A 199 22.92 -29.51 27.36
N ASP A 200 22.83 -29.11 28.62
CA ASP A 200 24.03 -28.91 29.47
C ASP A 200 24.34 -30.10 30.40
N ASP A 201 23.48 -31.13 30.48
CA ASP A 201 23.65 -32.27 31.42
C ASP A 201 24.14 -33.58 30.77
N LYS A 202 24.83 -33.51 29.62
CA LYS A 202 25.57 -34.66 29.07
C LYS A 202 26.95 -34.23 28.57
N ALA A 203 27.87 -34.03 29.51
CA ALA A 203 29.31 -34.13 29.31
C ALA A 203 29.90 -34.99 30.43
#